data_AF-A0A9E1MPP6-F1
#
_entry.id   AF-A0A9E1MPP6-F1
#
_cell.length_a   1.000
_cell.length_b   1.000
_cell.length_c   1.000
_cell.angle_alpha   90.00
_cell.angle_beta   90.00
_cell.angle_gamma   90.00
#
_symmetry.space_group_name_H-M   'P 1'
#
loop_
_entity.id
_entity.type
_entity.pdbx_description
1 polymer ?
#
loop_
_entity_poly.entity_id
_entity_poly.type
_entity_poly.pdbx_seq_one_letter_code
_entity_poly.pdbx_strand_id
1 'polypeptide(L)'
;MYLAEDIKAKRLKKFIDKLNKIKSTIAFVSGIGKRKTDFQRDYELLSDWYEREKKYEYYLRRMKDRNSLSKTDESATFMLLKEDHMRNSQLKPAYNVQIAVDAEYIVATEIFNDSQPSGAIYA
;
A
#
# COMPACT_ATOMS: atom_id res chain seq x y z
N MET A 1 -23.34 16.85 10.43
CA MET A 1 -23.17 15.42 10.07
C MET A 1 -21.87 14.82 10.64
N TYR A 2 -20.77 15.58 10.78
CA TYR A 2 -19.48 15.09 11.34
C TYR A 2 -19.46 14.71 12.83
N LEU A 3 -20.32 15.31 13.67
CA LEU A 3 -20.23 15.15 15.13
C LEU A 3 -20.56 13.73 15.62
N ALA A 4 -21.42 12.99 14.90
CA ALA A 4 -21.86 11.65 15.30
C ALA A 4 -20.82 10.56 14.95
N GLU A 5 -20.05 10.75 13.89
CA GLU A 5 -18.99 9.84 13.46
C GLU A 5 -17.79 9.90 14.43
N ASP A 6 -17.42 11.12 14.86
CA ASP A 6 -16.36 11.34 15.85
C ASP A 6 -16.65 10.68 17.22
N ILE A 7 -17.93 10.64 17.63
CA ILE A 7 -18.35 10.01 18.88
C ILE A 7 -18.22 8.48 18.79
N LYS A 8 -18.53 7.88 17.64
CA LYS A 8 -18.40 6.44 17.41
C LYS A 8 -16.92 6.03 17.37
N ALA A 9 -16.07 6.78 16.65
CA ALA A 9 -14.63 6.52 16.57
C ALA A 9 -13.94 6.60 17.95
N LYS A 10 -14.28 7.58 18.79
CA LYS A 10 -13.76 7.71 20.16
C LYS A 10 -14.16 6.53 21.05
N ARG A 11 -15.39 6.02 20.91
CA ARG A 11 -15.87 4.84 21.66
C ARG A 11 -15.16 3.57 21.21
N LEU A 12 -14.97 3.40 19.89
CA LEU A 12 -14.28 2.27 19.30
C LEU A 12 -12.81 2.20 19.76
N LYS A 13 -12.11 3.33 19.76
CA LYS A 13 -10.73 3.43 20.27
C LYS A 13 -10.61 3.02 21.74
N LYS A 14 -11.52 3.50 22.60
CA LYS A 14 -11.57 3.09 24.01
C LYS A 14 -11.83 1.59 24.18
N PHE A 15 -12.66 1.00 23.33
CA PHE A 15 -12.92 -0.44 23.35
C PHE A 15 -11.69 -1.26 22.97
N ILE A 16 -10.99 -0.85 21.91
CA ILE A 16 -9.74 -1.49 21.47
C ILE A 16 -8.66 -1.39 22.55
N ASP A 17 -8.49 -0.24 23.19
CA ASP A 17 -7.53 -0.07 24.29
C ASP A 17 -7.83 -1.02 25.47
N LYS A 18 -9.12 -1.24 25.75
CA LYS A 18 -9.56 -2.20 26.78
C LYS A 18 -9.27 -3.64 26.35
N LEU A 19 -9.52 -3.99 25.09
CA LEU A 19 -9.24 -5.31 24.55
C LEU A 19 -7.73 -5.61 24.49
N ASN A 20 -6.89 -4.62 24.21
CA ASN A 20 -5.43 -4.75 24.22
C ASN A 20 -4.89 -5.07 25.62
N LYS A 21 -5.50 -4.53 26.68
CA LYS A 21 -5.17 -4.90 28.07
C LYS A 21 -5.58 -6.33 28.43
N ILE A 22 -6.63 -6.85 27.81
CA ILE A 22 -7.07 -8.24 28.02
C ILE A 22 -6.18 -9.21 27.22
N LYS A 23 -5.75 -8.79 26.02
CA LYS A 23 -4.82 -9.55 25.19
C LYS A 23 -3.49 -9.84 25.90
N SER A 24 -2.95 -8.93 26.72
CA SER A 24 -1.73 -9.20 27.50
C SER A 24 -1.88 -10.34 28.52
N THR A 25 -3.10 -10.72 28.85
CA THR A 25 -3.43 -11.78 29.82
C THR A 25 -3.67 -13.14 29.13
N ILE A 26 -3.94 -13.16 27.82
CA ILE A 26 -4.37 -14.37 27.08
C ILE A 26 -3.34 -14.69 25.99
N ALA A 27 -2.87 -15.93 25.96
CA ALA A 27 -2.00 -16.41 24.89
C ALA A 27 -2.80 -16.68 23.61
N PHE A 28 -2.50 -15.95 22.54
CA PHE A 28 -3.12 -16.15 21.22
C PHE A 28 -2.47 -17.32 20.51
N VAL A 29 -3.28 -18.14 19.83
CA VAL A 29 -2.80 -19.31 19.07
C VAL A 29 -2.88 -19.06 17.57
N SER A 30 -1.83 -19.39 16.85
CA SER A 30 -1.77 -19.35 15.37
C SER A 30 -1.15 -20.64 14.83
N GLY A 31 -1.48 -20.99 13.59
CA GLY A 31 -0.96 -22.17 12.89
C GLY A 31 -1.98 -23.29 12.67
N ILE A 32 -1.59 -24.28 11.88
CA ILE A 32 -2.41 -25.42 11.47
C ILE A 32 -2.69 -26.32 12.68
N GLY A 33 -3.92 -26.81 12.82
CA GLY A 33 -4.33 -27.71 13.91
C GLY A 33 -4.61 -27.03 15.26
N LYS A 34 -4.41 -25.71 15.39
CA LYS A 34 -4.77 -24.96 16.60
C LYS A 34 -6.13 -24.27 16.43
N ARG A 35 -7.06 -24.49 17.37
CA ARG A 35 -8.34 -23.78 17.40
C ARG A 35 -8.22 -22.48 18.18
N LYS A 36 -8.60 -21.37 17.54
CA LYS A 36 -8.71 -20.06 18.18
C LYS A 36 -9.90 -20.03 19.13
N THR A 37 -9.72 -19.40 20.29
CA THR A 37 -10.83 -19.11 21.21
C THR A 37 -11.83 -18.16 20.53
N ASP A 38 -13.07 -18.12 21.01
CA ASP A 38 -14.07 -17.17 20.50
C ASP A 38 -13.58 -15.72 20.69
N PHE A 39 -13.00 -15.43 21.86
CA PHE A 39 -12.39 -14.13 22.15
C PHE A 39 -11.30 -13.75 21.14
N GLN A 40 -10.40 -14.67 20.79
CA GLN A 40 -9.36 -14.37 19.80
C GLN A 40 -9.96 -14.07 18.43
N ARG A 41 -11.00 -14.81 18.00
CA ARG A 41 -11.68 -14.57 16.73
C ARG A 41 -12.35 -13.20 16.69
N ASP A 42 -13.09 -12.87 17.73
CA ASP A 42 -13.78 -11.58 17.84
C ASP A 42 -12.80 -10.42 17.90
N TYR A 43 -11.69 -10.61 18.64
CA TYR A 43 -10.61 -9.63 18.69
C TYR A 43 -9.97 -9.40 17.32
N GLU A 44 -9.62 -10.48 16.61
CA GLU A 44 -9.01 -10.38 15.27
C GLU A 44 -9.96 -9.71 14.27
N LEU A 45 -11.25 -10.05 14.30
CA LEU A 45 -12.28 -9.42 13.47
C LEU A 45 -12.40 -7.92 13.75
N LEU A 46 -12.45 -7.54 15.03
CA LEU A 46 -12.56 -6.13 15.41
C LEU A 46 -11.28 -5.35 15.09
N SER A 47 -10.11 -5.99 15.23
CA SER A 47 -8.83 -5.43 14.82
C SER A 47 -8.77 -5.19 13.31
N ASP A 48 -9.22 -6.15 12.49
CA ASP A 48 -9.29 -6.02 11.03
C ASP A 48 -10.21 -4.85 10.63
N TRP A 49 -11.40 -4.77 11.24
CA TRP A 49 -12.32 -3.66 10.97
C TRP A 49 -11.72 -2.29 11.32
N TYR A 50 -11.01 -2.21 12.42
CA TYR A 50 -10.33 -0.98 12.83
C TYR A 50 -9.18 -0.59 11.89
N GLU A 51 -8.40 -1.57 11.42
CA GLU A 51 -7.36 -1.34 10.41
C GLU A 51 -7.96 -0.86 9.08
N ARG A 52 -9.09 -1.45 8.67
CA ARG A 52 -9.81 -1.02 7.47
C ARG A 52 -10.38 0.38 7.60
N GLU A 53 -10.94 0.74 8.75
CA GLU A 53 -11.42 2.09 9.03
C GLU A 53 -10.28 3.11 8.89
N LYS A 54 -9.13 2.86 9.51
CA LYS A 54 -7.92 3.70 9.34
C LYS A 54 -7.49 3.80 7.89
N LYS A 55 -7.50 2.69 7.16
CA LYS A 55 -7.11 2.64 5.75
C LYS A 55 -8.06 3.49 4.90
N TYR A 56 -9.35 3.44 5.16
CA TYR A 56 -10.33 4.28 4.47
C TYR A 56 -10.21 5.76 4.84
N GLU A 57 -9.95 6.09 6.11
CA GLU A 57 -9.68 7.48 6.54
C GLU A 57 -8.43 8.03 5.82
N TYR A 58 -7.38 7.22 5.73
CA TYR A 58 -6.17 7.55 4.99
C TYR A 58 -6.46 7.82 3.51
N TYR A 59 -7.21 6.93 2.86
CA TYR A 59 -7.57 7.12 1.45
C TYR A 59 -8.49 8.32 1.24
N LEU A 60 -9.46 8.55 2.12
CA LEU A 60 -10.37 9.69 2.03
C LEU A 60 -9.60 11.02 2.13
N ARG A 61 -8.66 11.12 3.08
CA ARG A 61 -7.76 12.28 3.18
C ARG A 61 -6.91 12.48 1.93
N ARG A 62 -6.44 11.39 1.32
CA ARG A 62 -5.56 11.43 0.15
C ARG A 62 -6.31 11.68 -1.16
N MET A 63 -7.54 11.20 -1.28
CA MET A 63 -8.40 11.40 -2.45
C MET A 63 -8.81 12.87 -2.57
N LYS A 64 -9.08 13.58 -1.47
CA LYS A 64 -9.66 14.94 -1.47
C LYS A 64 -10.92 14.95 -2.37
N ASP A 65 -10.96 15.79 -3.40
CA ASP A 65 -12.08 15.87 -4.36
C ASP A 65 -11.93 14.92 -5.57
N ARG A 66 -10.93 14.03 -5.56
CA ARG A 66 -10.66 13.12 -6.69
C ARG A 66 -11.46 11.84 -6.54
N ASN A 67 -12.11 11.43 -7.62
CA ASN A 67 -12.85 10.16 -7.70
C ASN A 67 -11.94 8.91 -7.78
N SER A 68 -10.60 9.06 -7.88
CA SER A 68 -9.65 7.94 -7.90
C SER A 68 -8.24 8.32 -7.38
N LEU A 69 -7.50 7.32 -6.90
CA LEU A 69 -6.11 7.44 -6.42
C LEU A 69 -5.05 7.21 -7.52
N SER A 70 -5.45 7.05 -8.77
CA SER A 70 -4.58 6.55 -9.86
C SER A 70 -3.55 7.56 -10.42
N LYS A 71 -3.48 8.80 -9.90
CA LYS A 71 -2.61 9.88 -10.43
C LYS A 71 -1.38 10.20 -9.56
N THR A 72 -1.01 9.30 -8.66
CA THR A 72 0.22 9.45 -7.87
C THR A 72 0.88 8.09 -7.84
N ASP A 73 1.95 7.94 -8.62
CA ASP A 73 2.64 6.67 -8.74
C ASP A 73 3.61 6.51 -7.57
N GLU A 74 3.17 5.84 -6.52
CA GLU A 74 4.02 5.51 -5.38
C GLU A 74 5.16 4.57 -5.74
N SER A 75 5.07 3.91 -6.90
CA SER A 75 6.03 2.93 -7.38
C SER A 75 7.01 3.48 -8.41
N ALA A 76 6.84 4.73 -8.83
CA ALA A 76 7.81 5.37 -9.71
C ALA A 76 9.13 5.58 -8.95
N THR A 77 10.22 5.03 -9.50
CA THR A 77 11.55 5.27 -8.96
C THR A 77 12.03 6.63 -9.44
N PHE A 78 12.42 7.50 -8.51
CA PHE A 78 12.98 8.81 -8.84
C PHE A 78 14.45 8.66 -9.22
N MET A 79 14.78 8.97 -10.48
CA MET A 79 16.16 8.94 -10.98
C MET A 79 16.60 10.32 -11.45
N LEU A 80 17.91 10.57 -11.45
CA LEU A 80 18.49 11.76 -12.09
C LEU A 80 18.47 11.53 -13.60
N LEU A 81 17.45 12.08 -14.26
CA LEU A 81 17.43 12.13 -15.72
C LEU A 81 18.41 13.21 -16.19
N LYS A 82 18.88 13.10 -17.44
CA LYS A 82 19.81 14.08 -18.04
C LYS A 82 19.27 15.50 -17.85
N GLU A 83 20.17 16.41 -17.47
CA GLU A 83 19.81 17.81 -17.24
C GLU A 83 19.30 18.46 -18.52
N ASP A 84 18.24 19.24 -18.38
CA ASP A 84 17.81 20.13 -19.45
C ASP A 84 18.80 21.31 -19.57
N HIS A 85 18.72 22.06 -20.67
CA HIS A 85 19.59 23.21 -20.92
C HIS A 85 19.55 24.27 -19.79
N MET A 86 18.48 24.25 -18.98
CA MET A 86 18.29 25.14 -17.84
C MET A 86 18.89 24.60 -16.53
N ARG A 87 19.62 23.47 -16.57
CA ARG A 87 20.31 22.86 -15.41
C ARG A 87 19.38 22.63 -14.22
N ASN A 88 18.13 22.24 -14.49
CA ASN A 88 17.21 21.85 -13.43
C ASN A 88 17.49 20.41 -13.01
N SER A 89 18.42 20.23 -12.07
CA SER A 89 18.81 18.93 -11.50
C SER A 89 17.72 18.33 -10.59
N GLN A 90 16.46 18.34 -11.04
CA GLN A 90 15.33 17.77 -10.31
C GLN A 90 15.14 16.30 -10.68
N LEU A 91 15.03 15.43 -9.66
CA LEU A 91 14.67 14.03 -9.84
C LEU A 91 13.26 13.94 -10.45
N LYS A 92 13.13 13.16 -11.53
CA LYS A 92 11.85 12.92 -12.22
C LYS A 92 11.48 11.44 -12.04
N PRO A 93 10.18 11.12 -11.92
CA PRO A 93 9.76 9.73 -11.92
C PRO A 93 10.21 9.09 -13.23
N ALA A 94 10.92 7.97 -13.13
CA ALA A 94 11.48 7.27 -14.27
C ALA A 94 11.05 5.80 -14.22
N TYR A 95 10.84 5.24 -15.41
CA TYR A 95 10.55 3.83 -15.62
C TYR A 95 11.65 3.26 -16.50
N ASN A 96 11.99 2.00 -16.28
CA ASN A 96 12.97 1.31 -17.08
C ASN A 96 12.25 0.70 -18.30
N VAL A 97 12.72 1.01 -19.50
CA VAL A 97 12.18 0.46 -20.75
C VAL A 97 13.18 -0.56 -21.30
N GLN A 98 12.73 -1.78 -21.55
CA GLN A 98 13.52 -2.81 -22.23
C GLN A 98 12.97 -3.05 -23.64
N ILE A 99 13.88 -3.21 -24.60
CA ILE A 99 13.58 -3.35 -26.02
C ILE A 99 14.28 -4.61 -26.53
N ALA A 100 13.52 -5.49 -27.19
CA ALA A 100 14.05 -6.66 -27.91
C ALA A 100 14.08 -6.36 -29.41
N VAL A 101 15.21 -6.66 -30.05
CA VAL A 101 15.47 -6.38 -31.47
C VAL A 101 15.91 -7.67 -32.16
N ASP A 102 15.32 -7.98 -33.32
CA ASP A 102 15.71 -9.08 -34.19
C ASP A 102 15.79 -8.60 -35.65
N ALA A 103 16.82 -9.05 -36.37
CA ALA A 103 17.07 -8.73 -37.78
C ALA A 103 16.83 -7.24 -38.16
N GLU A 104 17.34 -6.31 -37.34
CA GLU A 104 17.21 -4.84 -37.49
C GLU A 104 15.82 -4.26 -37.17
N TYR A 105 14.85 -5.08 -36.78
CA TYR A 105 13.50 -4.66 -36.40
C TYR A 105 13.27 -4.78 -34.89
N ILE A 106 12.52 -3.84 -34.32
CA ILE A 106 12.06 -3.93 -32.92
C ILE A 106 10.92 -4.93 -32.86
N VAL A 107 11.14 -6.05 -32.15
CA VAL A 107 10.16 -7.14 -32.05
C VAL A 107 9.34 -7.06 -30.76
N ALA A 108 9.89 -6.51 -29.67
CA ALA A 108 9.13 -6.31 -28.42
C ALA A 108 9.63 -5.13 -27.57
N THR A 109 8.73 -4.53 -26.78
CA THR A 109 9.03 -3.44 -25.85
C THR A 109 8.25 -3.62 -24.55
N GLU A 110 8.92 -3.53 -23.40
CA GLU A 110 8.29 -3.67 -22.07
C GLU A 110 8.77 -2.58 -21.11
N ILE A 111 7.91 -2.18 -20.15
CA ILE A 111 8.16 -1.12 -19.19
C ILE A 111 8.12 -1.69 -17.77
N PHE A 112 9.16 -1.40 -17.00
CA PHE A 112 9.41 -1.94 -15.66
C PHE A 112 9.61 -0.83 -14.63
N ASN A 113 9.19 -1.10 -13.40
CA ASN A 113 9.28 -0.14 -12.29
C ASN A 113 10.48 -0.42 -11.36
N ASP A 114 11.18 -1.54 -11.56
CA ASP A 114 12.34 -2.00 -10.76
C ASP A 114 13.68 -1.66 -11.42
N SER A 115 14.69 -1.36 -10.59
CA SER A 115 16.05 -0.98 -11.03
C SER A 115 16.89 -2.13 -11.59
N GLN A 116 16.38 -3.37 -11.55
CA GLN A 116 17.05 -4.55 -12.09
C GLN A 116 16.28 -5.05 -13.31
N PRO A 117 16.95 -5.51 -14.37
CA PRO A 117 16.26 -6.12 -15.49
C PRO A 117 15.68 -7.46 -15.04
N SER A 118 14.37 -7.51 -14.77
CA SER A 118 13.65 -8.73 -14.46
C SER A 118 13.43 -9.55 -15.73
N GLY A 119 14.44 -10.34 -16.07
CA GLY A 119 14.34 -11.40 -17.07
C GLY A 119 14.81 -10.98 -18.46
N ALA A 120 15.97 -11.50 -18.85
CA ALA A 120 16.24 -11.71 -20.25
C ALA A 120 15.11 -12.56 -20.83
N ILE A 121 14.27 -11.97 -21.69
CA ILE A 121 13.35 -12.74 -22.52
C ILE A 121 14.26 -13.54 -23.46
N TYR A 122 14.35 -14.85 -23.19
CA TYR A 122 15.12 -15.77 -24.03
C TYR A 122 14.44 -15.88 -25.39
N ALA A 123 15.22 -15.52 -26.42
CA ALA A 123 15.08 -15.83 -27.85
C ALA A 123 13.76 -15.39 -28.52
#